data_AF-T0QRL2-F1
#
_entry.id   AF-T0QRL2-F1
#
_cell.length_a   1.000
_cell.length_b   1.000
_cell.length_c   1.000
_cell.angle_alpha   90.00
_cell.angle_beta   90.00
_cell.angle_gamma   90.00
#
_symmetry.space_group_name_H-M   'P 1'
#
loop_
_entity.id
_entity.type
_entity.pdbx_description
1 polymer ?
#
loop_
_entity_poly.entity_id
_entity_poly.type
_entity_poly.pdbx_seq_one_letter_code
_entity_poly.pdbx_strand_id
1 'polypeptide(L)'
;MSVIQIFDPALCCASGVCGTEVEQRLVSFAADLAWAKGQGVAIERFNLAQQPMVFAETAAVSAFLVHAGEEGLPLVLVDGQVVLTGRYPSRAELTRYAGLASPNAAESGGTDIHDAEANPPAAGPGKAGAIKGIVKGGCCSGSSSCC
;
A
#
# COMPACT_ATOMS: atom_id res chain seq x y z
N MET A 1 -7.51 -17.57 12.09
CA MET A 1 -7.04 -16.93 10.86
C MET A 1 -8.01 -15.80 10.58
N SER A 2 -7.52 -14.57 10.50
CA SER A 2 -8.39 -13.40 10.37
C SER A 2 -8.96 -13.30 8.96
N VAL A 3 -10.24 -12.93 8.86
CA VAL A 3 -10.92 -12.72 7.58
C VAL A 3 -10.90 -11.23 7.26
N ILE A 4 -10.34 -10.88 6.10
CA ILE A 4 -10.35 -9.52 5.57
C ILE A 4 -11.55 -9.39 4.63
N GLN A 5 -12.45 -8.45 4.91
CA GLN A 5 -13.60 -8.16 4.06
C GLN A 5 -13.46 -6.75 3.48
N ILE A 6 -13.66 -6.61 2.17
CA ILE A 6 -13.45 -5.36 1.45
C ILE A 6 -14.73 -4.99 0.71
N PHE A 7 -15.29 -3.84 1.06
CA PHE A 7 -16.54 -3.31 0.54
C PHE A 7 -16.22 -2.16 -0.40
N ASP A 8 -16.34 -2.41 -1.70
CA ASP A 8 -16.06 -1.43 -2.76
C ASP A 8 -17.21 -0.45 -2.97
N PRO A 9 -16.92 0.73 -3.56
CA PRO A 9 -17.95 1.57 -4.17
C PRO A 9 -18.68 0.81 -5.29
N ALA A 10 -19.72 1.45 -5.84
CA ALA A 10 -20.44 0.93 -7.00
C ALA A 10 -19.52 0.90 -8.25
N LEU A 11 -18.84 -0.22 -8.46
CA LEU A 11 -17.97 -0.45 -9.61
C LEU A 11 -18.71 -1.19 -10.73
N CYS A 12 -18.30 -0.99 -11.99
CA CYS A 12 -18.89 -1.69 -13.14
C CYS A 12 -18.60 -3.21 -13.14
N CYS A 13 -17.54 -3.67 -12.47
CA CYS A 13 -17.20 -5.09 -12.31
C CYS A 13 -16.53 -5.35 -10.95
N ALA A 14 -16.30 -6.62 -10.61
CA ALA A 14 -15.74 -6.99 -9.30
C ALA A 14 -14.32 -6.46 -9.04
N SER A 15 -13.48 -6.27 -10.08
CA SER A 15 -12.15 -5.68 -9.90
C SER A 15 -12.16 -4.16 -10.01
N GLY A 16 -13.15 -3.60 -10.73
CA GLY A 16 -13.20 -2.20 -11.15
C GLY A 16 -12.24 -1.85 -12.29
N VAL A 17 -11.62 -2.84 -12.95
CA VAL A 17 -10.61 -2.64 -14.02
C VAL A 17 -11.24 -2.72 -15.43
N CYS A 18 -12.56 -2.67 -15.54
CA CYS A 18 -13.26 -2.67 -16.84
C CYS A 18 -13.51 -1.25 -17.35
N GLY A 19 -13.37 -1.04 -18.66
CA GLY A 19 -13.65 0.24 -19.32
C GLY A 19 -12.45 0.79 -20.08
N THR A 20 -12.64 1.94 -20.72
CA THR A 20 -11.58 2.63 -21.47
C THR A 20 -10.65 3.45 -20.57
N GLU A 21 -11.15 3.91 -19.43
CA GLU A 21 -10.37 4.58 -18.39
C GLU A 21 -10.17 3.66 -17.19
N VAL A 22 -8.99 3.05 -17.14
CA VAL A 22 -8.59 2.15 -16.06
C VAL A 22 -7.93 2.95 -14.95
N GLU A 23 -8.51 2.90 -13.76
CA GLU A 23 -7.88 3.49 -12.58
C GLU A 23 -6.69 2.63 -12.11
N GLN A 24 -5.48 3.18 -12.19
CA GLN A 24 -4.25 2.44 -11.86
C GLN A 24 -4.24 1.91 -10.41
N ARG A 25 -4.90 2.59 -9.47
CA ARG A 25 -5.01 2.12 -8.09
C ARG A 25 -5.73 0.79 -7.99
N LEU A 26 -6.80 0.58 -8.78
CA LEU A 26 -7.55 -0.67 -8.83
C LEU A 26 -6.72 -1.80 -9.46
N VAL A 27 -5.87 -1.48 -10.43
CA VAL A 27 -4.92 -2.44 -11.02
C VAL A 27 -3.90 -2.91 -9.98
N SER A 28 -3.22 -1.98 -9.32
CA SER A 28 -2.24 -2.32 -8.27
C SER A 28 -2.88 -3.10 -7.13
N PHE A 29 -4.07 -2.67 -6.71
CA PHE A 29 -4.80 -3.36 -5.65
C PHE A 29 -5.25 -4.77 -6.06
N ALA A 30 -5.71 -4.98 -7.30
CA ALA A 30 -6.04 -6.32 -7.79
C ALA A 30 -4.83 -7.26 -7.77
N ALA A 31 -3.64 -6.76 -8.12
CA ALA A 31 -2.39 -7.52 -8.03
C ALA A 31 -2.02 -7.86 -6.57
N ASP A 32 -2.18 -6.92 -5.65
CA ASP A 32 -1.93 -7.14 -4.21
C ASP A 32 -2.92 -8.14 -3.59
N LEU A 33 -4.20 -8.11 -3.99
CA LEU A 33 -5.19 -9.09 -3.57
C LEU A 33 -4.86 -10.49 -4.08
N ALA A 34 -4.47 -10.61 -5.35
CA ALA A 34 -4.07 -11.90 -5.93
C ALA A 34 -2.85 -12.47 -5.20
N TRP A 35 -1.85 -11.63 -4.93
CA TRP A 35 -0.69 -12.00 -4.12
C TRP A 35 -1.09 -12.49 -2.72
N ALA A 36 -1.93 -11.73 -2.00
CA ALA A 36 -2.33 -12.06 -0.63
C ALA A 36 -3.13 -13.38 -0.57
N LYS A 37 -4.06 -13.59 -1.51
CA LYS A 37 -4.77 -14.88 -1.64
C LYS A 37 -3.81 -16.03 -1.90
N GLY A 38 -2.77 -15.81 -2.71
CA GLY A 38 -1.69 -16.79 -2.94
C GLY A 38 -0.85 -17.10 -1.69
N GLN A 39 -0.82 -16.20 -0.70
CA GLN A 39 -0.22 -16.44 0.62
C GLN A 39 -1.18 -17.14 1.61
N GLY A 40 -2.40 -17.52 1.18
CA GLY A 40 -3.40 -18.18 2.01
C GLY A 40 -4.24 -17.22 2.87
N VAL A 41 -4.23 -15.91 2.58
CA VAL A 41 -5.07 -14.95 3.30
C VAL A 41 -6.53 -15.13 2.92
N ALA A 42 -7.41 -15.24 3.92
CA ALA A 42 -8.86 -15.24 3.72
C ALA A 42 -9.36 -13.83 3.40
N ILE A 43 -9.72 -13.59 2.13
CA ILE A 43 -10.20 -12.30 1.65
C ILE A 43 -11.53 -12.43 0.92
N GLU A 44 -12.52 -11.70 1.40
CA GLU A 44 -13.82 -11.49 0.76
C GLU A 44 -13.90 -10.06 0.22
N ARG A 45 -14.47 -9.91 -0.97
CA ARG A 45 -14.61 -8.61 -1.63
C ARG A 45 -16.03 -8.48 -2.18
N PHE A 46 -16.67 -7.37 -1.87
CA PHE A 46 -18.06 -7.09 -2.21
C PHE A 46 -18.15 -5.75 -2.94
N ASN A 47 -18.97 -5.70 -4.00
CA ASN A 47 -19.21 -4.48 -4.78
C ASN A 47 -20.64 -4.01 -4.55
N LEU A 48 -20.81 -2.74 -4.14
CA LEU A 48 -22.13 -2.17 -3.83
C LEU A 48 -23.12 -2.30 -5.00
N ALA A 49 -22.66 -2.16 -6.24
CA ALA A 49 -23.51 -2.27 -7.44
C ALA A 49 -24.02 -3.71 -7.68
N GLN A 50 -23.29 -4.72 -7.20
CA GLN A 50 -23.56 -6.13 -7.49
C GLN A 50 -24.20 -6.85 -6.30
N GLN A 51 -23.86 -6.45 -5.07
CA GLN A 51 -24.22 -7.13 -3.84
C GLN A 51 -24.73 -6.15 -2.75
N PRO A 52 -25.71 -5.26 -3.06
CA PRO A 52 -26.14 -4.22 -2.13
C PRO A 52 -26.71 -4.77 -0.81
N MET A 53 -27.30 -5.96 -0.83
CA MET A 53 -27.86 -6.59 0.38
C MET A 53 -26.78 -6.90 1.44
N VAL A 54 -25.58 -7.31 1.03
CA VAL A 54 -24.49 -7.61 1.98
C VAL A 54 -24.06 -6.34 2.74
N PHE A 55 -24.11 -5.18 2.10
CA PHE A 55 -23.80 -3.89 2.73
C PHE A 55 -24.87 -3.48 3.74
N ALA A 56 -26.15 -3.75 3.42
CA ALA A 56 -27.27 -3.46 4.32
C ALA A 56 -27.31 -4.41 5.53
N GLU A 57 -26.95 -5.68 5.34
CA GLU A 57 -27.02 -6.73 6.37
C GLU A 57 -25.78 -6.75 7.29
N THR A 58 -24.64 -6.22 6.83
CA THR A 58 -23.43 -6.11 7.65
C THR A 58 -23.50 -4.85 8.51
N ALA A 59 -23.81 -5.00 9.81
CA ALA A 59 -24.09 -3.87 10.71
C ALA A 59 -23.04 -2.74 10.68
N ALA A 60 -21.75 -3.07 10.70
CA ALA A 60 -20.68 -2.06 10.67
C ALA A 60 -20.64 -1.28 9.34
N VAL A 61 -20.93 -1.96 8.21
CA VAL A 61 -20.94 -1.35 6.88
C VAL A 61 -22.18 -0.49 6.70
N SER A 62 -23.35 -0.99 7.10
CA SER A 62 -24.61 -0.25 7.07
C SER A 62 -24.53 1.03 7.90
N ALA A 63 -24.01 0.95 9.13
CA ALA A 63 -23.77 2.12 9.97
C ALA A 63 -22.79 3.10 9.32
N PHE A 64 -21.70 2.60 8.72
CA PHE A 64 -20.76 3.45 8.00
C PHE A 64 -21.43 4.20 6.85
N LEU A 65 -22.22 3.52 6.02
CA LEU A 65 -22.92 4.15 4.89
C LEU A 65 -23.91 5.22 5.34
N VAL A 66 -24.63 5.01 6.45
CA VAL A 66 -25.56 6.01 7.01
C VAL A 66 -24.84 7.29 7.44
N HIS A 67 -23.61 7.17 7.96
CA HIS A 67 -22.87 8.31 8.52
C HIS A 67 -21.92 9.00 7.53
N ALA A 68 -21.21 8.22 6.71
CA ALA A 68 -20.18 8.71 5.80
C ALA A 68 -20.64 8.78 4.33
N GLY A 69 -21.73 8.08 3.98
CA GLY A 69 -22.16 7.91 2.59
C GLY A 69 -21.31 6.92 1.80
N GLU A 70 -21.74 6.62 0.58
CA GLU A 70 -21.02 5.71 -0.33
C GLU A 70 -19.68 6.27 -0.82
N GLU A 71 -19.52 7.60 -0.83
CA GLU A 71 -18.26 8.30 -1.16
C GLU A 71 -17.12 7.98 -0.18
N GLY A 72 -17.45 7.45 1.00
CA GLY A 72 -16.47 6.98 1.98
C GLY A 72 -15.86 5.62 1.66
N LEU A 73 -16.37 4.91 0.66
CA LEU A 73 -15.86 3.62 0.21
C LEU A 73 -14.52 3.77 -0.56
N PRO A 74 -13.67 2.73 -0.61
CA PRO A 74 -13.86 1.40 -0.05
C PRO A 74 -13.75 1.35 1.48
N LEU A 75 -14.43 0.39 2.09
CA LEU A 75 -14.41 0.10 3.52
C LEU A 75 -13.80 -1.30 3.76
N VAL A 76 -12.85 -1.41 4.68
CA VAL A 76 -12.17 -2.67 5.00
C VAL A 76 -12.45 -3.08 6.43
N LEU A 77 -12.88 -4.32 6.59
CA LEU A 77 -13.09 -4.97 7.87
C LEU A 77 -12.07 -6.10 8.07
N VAL A 78 -11.62 -6.28 9.31
CA VAL A 78 -10.87 -7.47 9.75
C VAL A 78 -11.64 -8.07 10.91
N ASP A 79 -12.06 -9.31 10.77
CA ASP A 79 -12.89 -10.02 11.76
C ASP A 79 -14.12 -9.18 12.21
N GLY A 80 -14.76 -8.53 11.23
CA GLY A 80 -15.95 -7.68 11.43
C GLY A 80 -15.68 -6.26 11.93
N GLN A 81 -14.43 -5.89 12.23
CA GLN A 81 -14.06 -4.57 12.72
C GLN A 81 -13.51 -3.68 11.61
N VAL A 82 -13.98 -2.43 11.53
CA VAL A 82 -13.48 -1.46 10.56
C VAL A 82 -12.01 -1.11 10.84
N VAL A 83 -11.15 -1.26 9.84
CA VAL A 83 -9.71 -0.95 9.93
C VAL A 83 -9.24 0.10 8.92
N LEU A 84 -9.99 0.34 7.85
CA LEU A 84 -9.62 1.29 6.80
C LEU A 84 -10.85 1.77 6.02
N THR A 85 -10.86 3.05 5.64
CA THR A 85 -11.93 3.68 4.84
C THR A 85 -11.33 4.59 3.76
N GLY A 86 -12.05 4.84 2.67
CA GLY A 86 -11.72 5.83 1.64
C GLY A 86 -10.49 5.52 0.76
N ARG A 87 -9.80 4.40 1.00
CA ARG A 87 -8.72 3.91 0.14
C ARG A 87 -8.52 2.41 0.27
N TYR A 88 -7.90 1.83 -0.74
CA TYR A 88 -7.50 0.44 -0.73
C TYR A 88 -6.30 0.18 0.20
N PRO A 89 -6.23 -0.98 0.87
CA PRO A 89 -5.09 -1.35 1.69
C PRO A 89 -3.88 -1.66 0.81
N SER A 90 -2.71 -1.26 1.27
CA SER A 90 -1.43 -1.67 0.68
C SER A 90 -1.12 -3.12 1.00
N ARG A 91 -0.19 -3.72 0.25
CA ARG A 91 0.36 -5.05 0.55
C ARG A 91 0.84 -5.22 1.99
N ALA A 92 1.51 -4.19 2.54
CA ALA A 92 1.99 -4.22 3.92
C ALA A 92 0.83 -4.26 4.93
N GLU A 93 -0.26 -3.53 4.66
CA GLU A 93 -1.46 -3.55 5.49
C GLU A 93 -2.19 -4.90 5.38
N LEU A 94 -2.31 -5.49 4.20
CA LEU A 94 -2.85 -6.84 4.01
C LEU A 94 -2.05 -7.88 4.81
N THR A 95 -0.72 -7.79 4.79
CA THR A 95 0.18 -8.66 5.58
C THR A 95 -0.10 -8.51 7.08
N ARG A 96 -0.18 -7.26 7.56
CA ARG A 96 -0.46 -6.94 8.96
C ARG A 96 -1.84 -7.46 9.39
N TYR A 97 -2.88 -7.21 8.60
CA TYR A 97 -4.26 -7.63 8.89
C TYR A 97 -4.41 -9.16 8.91
N ALA A 98 -3.67 -9.85 8.04
CA ALA A 98 -3.67 -11.30 7.99
C ALA A 98 -2.85 -11.96 9.13
N GLY A 99 -2.14 -11.16 9.95
CA GLY A 99 -1.22 -11.69 10.96
C GLY A 99 -0.04 -12.45 10.35
N LEU A 100 0.28 -12.21 9.08
CA LEU A 100 1.47 -12.77 8.44
C LEU A 100 2.70 -12.08 9.03
N ALA A 101 3.74 -12.86 9.34
CA ALA A 101 5.02 -12.31 9.76
C ALA A 101 5.52 -11.36 8.67
N SER A 102 5.65 -10.07 9.00
CA SER A 102 6.26 -9.11 8.08
C SER A 102 7.70 -9.55 7.82
N PRO A 103 8.17 -9.71 6.57
CA PRO A 103 9.53 -10.15 6.28
C PRO A 103 10.63 -9.14 6.66
N ASN A 104 10.32 -8.11 7.44
CA ASN A 104 11.33 -7.34 8.17
C ASN A 104 10.69 -6.57 9.33
N ALA A 105 10.66 -7.21 10.49
CA ALA A 105 10.82 -6.54 11.78
C ALA A 105 11.97 -7.26 12.49
N ALA A 106 13.18 -7.14 11.95
CA ALA A 106 14.39 -7.39 12.72
C ALA A 106 14.42 -6.36 13.85
N GLU A 107 14.00 -6.83 15.02
CA GLU A 107 14.52 -6.53 16.35
C GLU A 107 15.52 -5.35 16.41
N SER A 108 15.05 -4.19 16.84
CA SER A 108 15.92 -3.20 17.49
C SER A 108 15.63 -3.23 19.00
N GLY A 109 16.18 -4.24 19.66
CA GLY A 109 16.41 -4.22 21.10
C GLY A 109 17.77 -3.57 21.40
N GLY A 110 17.80 -2.60 22.32
CA GLY A 110 19.00 -1.90 22.82
C GLY A 110 20.05 -2.85 23.42
N THR A 111 21.27 -2.45 23.74
CA THR A 111 21.78 -1.29 24.51
C THR A 111 23.28 -1.19 24.15
N ASP A 112 23.93 -0.03 24.16
CA ASP A 112 24.86 0.30 25.24
C ASP A 112 25.18 1.80 25.25
N ILE A 113 24.86 2.41 26.39
CA ILE A 113 25.31 3.73 26.81
C ILE A 113 26.79 3.59 27.18
N HIS A 114 27.67 4.29 26.46
CA HIS A 114 28.99 4.61 26.96
C HIS A 114 29.06 6.13 27.14
N ASP A 115 29.05 6.56 28.40
CA ASP A 115 29.52 7.86 28.84
C ASP A 115 31.01 8.02 28.50
N ALA A 116 31.35 9.01 27.67
CA ALA A 116 32.69 9.57 27.56
C ALA A 116 32.62 11.02 27.06
N GLU A 117 32.41 11.92 28.02
CA GLU A 117 33.10 13.19 28.27
C GLU A 117 33.71 14.01 27.08
N ALA A 118 33.21 15.25 27.00
CA ALA A 118 33.88 16.52 26.63
C ALA A 118 34.52 16.75 25.23
N ASN A 119 34.09 17.86 24.62
CA ASN A 119 34.70 18.65 23.52
C ASN A 119 35.37 19.92 24.13
N PRO A 120 36.07 20.88 23.45
CA PRO A 120 36.75 21.03 22.12
C PRO A 120 38.19 21.69 22.21
N PRO A 121 38.79 22.42 21.22
CA PRO A 121 38.77 22.39 19.73
C PRO A 121 40.16 22.58 19.03
N ALA A 122 40.12 22.55 17.68
CA ALA A 122 40.81 23.42 16.69
C ALA A 122 42.19 23.04 16.10
N ALA A 123 42.25 22.90 14.76
CA ALA A 123 42.99 23.78 13.82
C ALA A 123 43.08 23.16 12.39
N GLY A 124 42.80 23.95 11.33
CA GLY A 124 43.05 23.60 9.91
C GLY A 124 44.54 23.78 9.50
N PRO A 125 44.93 24.00 8.22
CA PRO A 125 44.12 24.22 6.99
C PRO A 125 44.66 23.55 5.69
N GLY A 126 43.94 23.75 4.57
CA GLY A 126 44.48 23.78 3.18
C GLY A 126 44.24 22.52 2.33
N LYS A 127 44.03 22.55 1.01
CA LYS A 127 44.00 23.61 -0.01
C LYS A 127 43.13 23.14 -1.20
N ALA A 128 42.73 24.14 -1.99
CA ALA A 128 42.02 24.06 -3.26
C ALA A 128 42.62 23.10 -4.30
N GLY A 129 41.75 22.52 -5.13
CA GLY A 129 42.11 21.84 -6.37
C GLY A 129 40.89 21.70 -7.28
N ALA A 130 40.74 22.64 -8.21
CA ALA A 130 39.77 22.58 -9.28
C ALA A 130 40.09 21.44 -10.24
N ILE A 131 39.07 20.68 -10.68
CA ILE A 131 39.12 20.00 -11.97
C ILE A 131 37.85 20.26 -12.78
N LYS A 132 38.11 20.77 -13.97
CA LYS A 132 37.20 21.03 -15.08
C LYS A 132 37.17 19.78 -15.98
N GLY A 133 35.98 19.31 -16.32
CA GLY A 133 35.73 18.32 -17.38
C GLY A 133 34.24 18.00 -17.40
N ILE A 134 33.42 18.63 -18.25
CA ILE A 134 33.19 18.25 -19.66
C ILE A 134 33.19 16.73 -19.82
N VAL A 135 31.99 16.14 -19.79
CA VAL A 135 31.62 15.08 -20.72
C VAL A 135 30.19 15.32 -21.19
N LYS A 136 30.07 15.22 -22.50
CA LYS A 136 28.97 15.55 -23.39
C LYS A 136 28.35 14.21 -23.83
N GLY A 137 27.04 14.15 -24.04
CA GLY A 137 26.33 13.06 -24.72
C GLY A 137 25.86 11.96 -23.77
N GLY A 138 24.58 11.60 -23.68
CA GLY A 138 23.57 11.59 -24.74
C GLY A 138 23.65 10.28 -25.50
N CYS A 139 23.00 9.23 -24.98
CA CYS A 139 22.77 7.96 -25.68
C CYS A 139 21.28 7.62 -25.59
N CYS A 140 20.47 8.36 -26.35
CA CYS A 140 19.20 7.83 -26.83
C CYS A 140 19.52 6.88 -27.99
N SER A 141 19.40 5.57 -27.77
CA SER A 141 19.40 4.58 -28.85
C SER A 141 18.04 3.89 -28.88
N GLY A 142 17.05 4.63 -29.36
CA GLY A 142 15.88 4.04 -29.99
C GLY A 142 16.18 3.93 -31.48
N SER A 143 16.31 2.70 -31.99
CA SER A 143 15.81 2.34 -33.31
C SER A 143 16.01 0.86 -33.58
N SER A 144 14.91 0.25 -33.99
CA SER A 144 14.85 -0.78 -35.04
C SER A 144 14.98 -2.24 -34.63
N SER A 145 13.94 -2.96 -35.06
CA SER A 145 13.89 -4.38 -35.41
C SER A 145 13.63 -5.36 -34.26
N CYS A 146 12.37 -5.79 -34.18
CA CYS A 146 12.05 -7.19 -33.94
C CYS A 146 11.07 -7.59 -35.06
N CYS A 147 11.47 -8.60 -35.84
CA CYS A 147 10.67 -9.26 -36.86
C CYS A 147 9.51 -10.04 -36.22
#